data_AF-A0A239LFQ0-F1
#
_entry.id   AF-A0A239LFQ0-F1
#
_cell.length_a   1.000
_cell.length_b   1.000
_cell.length_c   1.000
_cell.angle_alpha   90.00
_cell.angle_beta   90.00
_cell.angle_gamma   90.00
#
_symmetry.space_group_name_H-M   'P 1'
#
loop_
_entity.id
_entity.type
_entity.pdbx_description
1 polymer ?
#
loop_
_entity_poly.entity_id
_entity_poly.type
_entity_poly.pdbx_seq_one_letter_code
_entity_poly.pdbx_strand_id
1 'polypeptide(L)' 'MKKDLRNEIPEVSRFIDSLRDAFGKEMIDAQIRKGMKGERTFYARENGIELGTKVCQEVKHEQGDGK' A
#
# COMPACT_ATOMS: atom_id res chain seq x y z
N MET A 1 8.56 19.40 4.08
CA MET A 1 8.85 18.56 5.26
C MET A 1 8.62 17.10 4.86
N LYS A 2 9.64 16.23 4.93
CA LYS A 2 9.43 14.78 4.68
C LYS A 2 8.61 14.27 5.85
N LYS A 3 7.36 13.84 5.61
CA LYS A 3 6.57 13.10 6.59
C LYS A 3 7.40 11.92 7.06
N ASP A 4 7.59 11.78 8.37
CA ASP A 4 8.24 10.61 8.94
C ASP A 4 7.25 9.45 8.94
N LEU A 5 7.06 8.88 7.76
CA LEU A 5 6.12 7.79 7.53
C LEU A 5 6.36 6.64 8.51
N ARG A 6 7.61 6.37 8.90
CA ARG A 6 7.92 5.28 9.84
C ARG A 6 7.29 5.49 11.21
N ASN A 7 7.13 6.73 11.66
CA ASN A 7 6.46 7.04 12.93
C ASN A 7 4.94 7.09 12.81
N GLU A 8 4.41 7.44 11.64
CA GLU A 8 2.96 7.48 11.43
C GLU A 8 2.37 6.08 11.14
N ILE A 9 3.18 5.14 10.63
CA ILE A 9 2.79 3.75 10.32
C ILE A 9 3.82 2.72 10.89
N PRO A 10 3.95 2.62 12.22
CA PRO A 10 4.96 1.80 12.86
C PRO A 10 4.78 0.29 12.63
N GLU A 11 3.55 -0.22 12.65
CA GLU A 11 3.30 -1.66 12.45
C GLU A 11 3.61 -2.08 11.02
N VAL A 12 3.14 -1.30 10.03
CA VAL A 12 3.43 -1.54 8.62
C VAL A 12 4.93 -1.44 8.35
N SER A 13 5.62 -0.49 8.99
CA SER A 13 7.07 -0.35 8.85
C SER A 13 7.83 -1.58 9.37
N ARG A 14 7.48 -2.08 10.56
CA ARG A 14 8.08 -3.31 11.12
C ARG A 14 7.78 -4.53 10.27
N PHE A 15 6.56 -4.63 9.74
CA PHE A 15 6.19 -5.71 8.83
C PHE A 15 7.04 -5.67 7.55
N ILE A 16 7.20 -4.50 6.93
CA ILE A 16 8.06 -4.34 5.74
C ILE A 16 9.50 -4.71 6.08
N ASP A 17 10.04 -4.29 7.22
CA ASP A 17 11.41 -4.64 7.62
C ASP A 17 11.57 -6.17 7.80
N SER A 18 10.56 -6.86 8.33
CA SER A 18 10.55 -8.33 8.42
C SER A 18 10.50 -9.00 7.04
N LEU A 19 9.73 -8.44 6.10
CA LEU A 19 9.71 -8.94 4.72
C LEU A 19 11.06 -8.73 4.02
N ARG A 20 11.72 -7.58 4.25
CA ARG A 20 13.05 -7.29 3.68
C ARG A 20 14.10 -8.27 4.21
N ASP A 21 14.02 -8.64 5.48
CA ASP A 21 14.91 -9.64 6.09
C ASP A 21 14.68 -11.04 5.48
N ALA A 22 13.41 -11.45 5.35
CA ALA A 22 13.06 -12.78 4.85
C ALA A 22 13.27 -12.97 3.33
N PHE A 23 12.98 -11.94 2.53
CA PHE A 23 12.91 -12.04 1.06
C PHE A 23 13.95 -11.17 0.34
N GLY A 24 14.70 -10.35 1.08
CA GLY A 24 15.67 -9.42 0.52
C GLY A 24 15.09 -8.03 0.27
N LYS A 25 15.89 -7.02 0.63
CA LYS A 25 15.50 -5.61 0.58
C LYS A 25 15.10 -5.14 -0.81
N GLU A 26 15.88 -5.49 -1.83
CA GLU A 26 15.65 -5.01 -3.20
C GLU A 26 14.33 -5.53 -3.76
N MET A 27 14.03 -6.81 -3.53
CA MET A 27 12.81 -7.46 -3.99
C MET A 27 11.56 -6.78 -3.41
N ILE A 28 11.55 -6.56 -2.10
CA ILE A 28 10.43 -5.92 -1.39
C ILE A 28 10.29 -4.45 -1.76
N ASP A 29 11.40 -3.69 -1.80
CA ASP A 29 11.38 -2.28 -2.18
C ASP A 29 10.88 -2.09 -3.62
N ALA A 30 11.17 -3.04 -4.53
CA ALA A 30 10.64 -3.03 -5.88
C ALA A 30 9.12 -3.16 -5.92
N GLN A 31 8.53 -4.10 -5.16
CA GLN A 31 7.06 -4.25 -5.11
C GLN A 31 6.38 -3.05 -4.47
N ILE A 32 6.95 -2.49 -3.39
CA ILE A 32 6.41 -1.27 -2.76
C ILE A 32 6.41 -0.12 -3.77
N ARG A 33 7.52 0.08 -4.50
CA ARG A 33 7.61 1.15 -5.52
C ARG A 33 6.58 0.99 -6.63
N LYS A 34 6.34 -0.25 -7.10
CA LYS A 34 5.29 -0.56 -8.07
C LYS A 34 3.90 -0.26 -7.50
N GLY A 35 3.65 -0.70 -6.27
CA GLY A 35 2.47 -0.35 -5.46
C GLY A 35 2.17 1.14 -5.44
N MET A 36 3.18 1.93 -5.10
CA MET A 36 3.08 3.39 -5.03
C MET A 36 2.89 4.07 -6.40
N LYS A 37 3.20 3.37 -7.50
CA LYS A 37 3.01 3.84 -8.88
C LYS A 37 1.67 3.44 -9.51
N GLY A 38 0.78 2.77 -8.77
CA GLY A 38 -0.53 2.36 -9.29
C GLY A 38 -0.64 0.87 -9.65
N GLU A 39 0.44 0.08 -9.52
CA GLU A 39 0.37 -1.36 -9.75
C GLU A 39 -0.15 -2.08 -8.51
N ARG A 40 -0.99 -3.10 -8.68
CA ARG A 40 -1.62 -3.86 -7.58
C ARG A 40 -0.68 -4.90 -6.97
N THR A 41 0.48 -4.46 -6.52
CA THR A 41 1.58 -5.29 -5.99
C THR A 41 1.83 -5.08 -4.49
N PHE A 42 1.47 -3.92 -3.96
CA PHE A 42 1.58 -3.59 -2.55
C PHE A 42 0.46 -2.64 -2.15
N TYR A 43 -0.21 -2.94 -1.04
CA TYR A 43 -1.16 -2.04 -0.37
C TYR A 43 -1.08 -2.24 1.14
N ALA A 44 -1.09 -1.14 1.90
CA ALA A 44 -1.18 -1.16 3.35
C ALA A 44 -1.95 0.07 3.84
N ARG A 45 -2.63 -0.06 4.99
CA ARG A 45 -3.31 1.04 5.64
C ARG A 45 -3.15 0.96 7.15
N GLU A 46 -2.70 2.04 7.75
CA GLU A 46 -2.52 2.18 9.19
C GLU A 46 -2.75 3.64 9.59
N ASN A 47 -3.43 3.89 10.71
CA ASN A 47 -3.73 5.25 11.21
C ASN A 47 -4.38 6.20 10.17
N GLY A 48 -5.15 5.65 9.24
CA GLY A 48 -5.77 6.44 8.15
C GLY A 48 -4.82 6.80 7.01
N ILE A 49 -3.55 6.39 7.06
CA ILE A 49 -2.57 6.53 5.99
C ILE A 49 -2.63 5.30 5.11
N GLU A 50 -2.83 5.50 3.82
CA GLU A 50 -2.81 4.46 2.81
C GLU A 50 -1.50 4.52 2.01
N LEU A 51 -0.89 3.36 1.79
CA LEU A 51 0.27 3.17 0.92
C LEU A 51 -0.07 2.19 -0.19
N GLY A 52 0.38 2.50 -1.40
CA GLY A 52 0.26 1.63 -2.56
C GLY A 52 -1.16 1.54 -3.14
N THR A 53 -1.44 0.45 -3.85
CA THR A 53 -2.65 0.31 -4.68
C THR A 53 -3.47 -0.91 -4.30
N LYS A 54 -4.75 -0.71 -3.99
CA LYS A 54 -5.72 -1.75 -3.61
C LYS A 54 -5.85 -2.82 -4.71
N VAL A 55 -5.94 -4.09 -4.30
CA VAL A 55 -6.02 -5.26 -5.20
C VAL A 55 -7.40 -5.41 -5.87
N CYS A 56 -8.48 -5.09 -5.14
CA CYS A 56 -9.83 -4.95 -5.67
C CYS A 56 -10.23 -3.48 -5.62
N GLN A 57 -10.69 -2.93 -6.74
CA GLN A 57 -11.42 -1.66 -6.70
C GLN A 57 -12.85 -1.92 -6.22
N GLU A 58 -13.39 -1.01 -5.41
CA GLU A 58 -14.83 -0.92 -5.25
C GLU A 58 -15.43 -0.72 -6.64
N VAL A 59 -16.24 -1.67 -7.08
CA VAL A 59 -17.06 -1.47 -8.27
C VAL A 59 -18.01 -0.34 -7.90
N LYS A 60 -17.88 0.82 -8.54
CA LYS A 60 -18.96 1.81 -8.48
C LYS A 60 -20.15 1.16 -9.15
N HIS A 61 -21.11 0.67 -8.36
CA HIS A 61 -22.43 0.38 -8.88
C HIS A 61 -23.00 1.72 -9.32
N GLU A 62 -22.83 2.07 -10.60
CA GLU A 62 -23.63 3.10 -11.23
C GLU A 62 -25.07 2.58 -11.21
N GLN A 63 -25.81 3.05 -10.22
CA GLN A 63 -27.25 2.87 -10.16
C GLN A 63 -27.81 3.59 -11.37
N GLY A 64 -28.09 2.84 -12.44
CA GLY A 64 -28.82 3.34 -13.58
C GLY A 64 -30.18 3.80 -13.08
N ASP A 65 -30.40 5.11 -13.08
CA ASP A 65 -31.72 5.71 -12.95
C ASP A 65 -32.59 5.20 -14.10
N GLY A 66 -33.36 4.16 -13.81
CA GLY A 66 -34.47 3.76 -14.65
C GLY A 66 -35.59 4.80 -14.53
N LYS A 67 -35.76 5.63 -15.55
CA LYS A 67 -37.08 6.12 -15.95
C LYS A 67 -37.13 6.44 -17.43
#